data_AF-A0A452XFK7-F1
#
_entry.id   AF-A0A452XFK7-F1
#
_cell.length_a   1.000
_cell.length_b   1.000
_cell.length_c   1.000
_cell.angle_alpha   90.00
_cell.angle_beta   90.00
_cell.angle_gamma   90.00
#
_symmetry.space_group_name_H-M   'P 1'
#
loop_
_entity.id
_entity.type
_entity.pdbx_description
1 polymer ?
#
loop_
_entity_poly.entity_id
_entity_poly.type
_entity_poly.pdbx_seq_one_letter_code
_entity_poly.pdbx_strand_id
1 'polypeptide(L)'
;ALDLVPNALPVGPLEAPAASRSAGQLWPEDLVCLPWLDAQARGSVIYVAFGSFTVFDAARIQELADGLELTGRPFLWAVRPNITAGIGEDWFDAFKRRVEGKGLVVGWAPQQRVLSHPAVACFVSHCGWNSTMEGMLHGVPFLCWPYFADQFANQSYICNVWGTGVKVHA
;
A
#
# COMPACT_ATOMS: atom_id res chain seq x y z
N ALA A 1 -15.24 13.05 18.89
CA ALA A 1 -14.09 12.32 19.49
C ALA A 1 -13.20 13.24 20.31
N LEU A 2 -12.76 14.38 19.76
CA LEU A 2 -12.00 15.39 20.52
C LEU A 2 -12.80 15.97 21.70
N ASP A 3 -14.12 16.05 21.59
CA ASP A 3 -15.00 16.45 22.70
C ASP A 3 -14.99 15.48 23.89
N LEU A 4 -14.48 14.26 23.70
CA LEU A 4 -14.41 13.23 24.75
C LEU A 4 -13.08 13.25 25.51
N VAL A 5 -12.07 13.99 25.02
CA VAL A 5 -10.73 14.04 25.62
C VAL A 5 -10.33 15.51 25.84
N PRO A 6 -10.55 16.05 27.05
CA PRO A 6 -10.18 17.43 27.36
C PRO A 6 -8.70 17.70 27.08
N ASN A 7 -8.40 18.83 26.45
CA ASN A 7 -7.05 19.27 26.07
C ASN A 7 -6.35 18.41 24.99
N ALA A 8 -7.07 17.57 24.25
CA ALA A 8 -6.50 16.87 23.10
C ALA A 8 -6.23 17.87 21.95
N LEU A 9 -4.98 17.88 21.46
CA LEU A 9 -4.55 18.71 20.32
C LEU A 9 -4.28 17.81 19.11
N PRO A 10 -5.10 17.84 18.05
CA PRO A 10 -4.80 17.14 16.82
C PRO A 10 -3.67 17.86 16.07
N VAL A 11 -2.53 17.18 15.90
CA VAL A 11 -1.32 17.75 15.24
C VAL A 11 -1.01 17.09 13.89
N GLY A 12 -1.90 16.24 13.39
CA GLY A 12 -1.70 15.51 12.14
C GLY A 12 -2.29 16.21 10.89
N PRO A 13 -2.05 15.64 9.70
CA PRO A 13 -1.15 14.50 9.46
C PRO A 13 0.32 14.91 9.60
N LEU A 14 1.11 14.06 10.25
CA LEU A 14 2.56 14.24 10.36
C LEU A 14 3.22 13.47 9.23
N GLU A 15 3.95 14.18 8.35
CA GLU A 15 4.80 13.55 7.35
C GLU A 15 6.28 13.80 7.63
N ALA A 16 7.08 12.77 7.35
CA ALA A 16 8.53 12.94 7.32
C ALA A 16 8.89 13.88 6.14
N PRO A 17 9.84 14.81 6.31
CA PRO A 17 10.38 15.58 5.21
C PRO A 17 10.97 14.62 4.15
N ALA A 18 10.73 14.88 2.86
CA ALA A 18 11.18 14.01 1.76
C ALA A 18 12.72 13.75 1.73
N ALA A 19 13.51 14.61 2.39
CA ALA A 19 14.98 14.48 2.50
C ALA A 19 15.45 13.80 3.81
N SER A 20 14.52 13.46 4.71
CA SER A 20 14.82 12.80 5.98
C SER A 20 14.64 11.30 5.83
N ARG A 21 15.65 10.50 6.21
CA ARG A 21 15.41 9.09 6.52
C ARG A 21 14.39 9.06 7.64
N SER A 22 13.20 8.53 7.35
CA SER A 22 12.12 8.46 8.34
C SER A 22 12.63 7.75 9.59
N ALA A 23 12.51 8.42 10.75
CA ALA A 23 12.77 7.81 12.04
C ALA A 23 11.69 6.73 12.27
N GLY A 24 12.00 5.49 11.87
CA GLY A 24 11.02 4.41 11.77
C GLY A 24 11.13 3.58 10.48
N GLN A 25 12.08 3.88 9.61
CA GLN A 25 12.34 3.07 8.42
C GLN A 25 12.87 1.69 8.81
N LEU A 26 11.97 0.70 8.73
CA LEU A 26 12.24 -0.67 9.16
C LEU A 26 13.13 -1.43 8.15
N TRP A 27 13.12 -1.02 6.89
CA TRP A 27 13.78 -1.73 5.79
C TRP A 27 14.36 -0.76 4.74
N PRO A 28 15.43 -1.14 4.02
CA PRO A 28 15.96 -0.35 2.91
C PRO A 28 14.92 -0.19 1.79
N GLU A 29 14.70 1.03 1.32
CA GLU A 29 13.81 1.31 0.19
C GLU A 29 14.42 0.87 -1.14
N ASP A 30 13.61 0.21 -1.94
CA ASP A 30 13.90 -0.06 -3.33
C ASP A 30 13.40 1.11 -4.20
N LEU A 31 14.36 1.93 -4.63
CA LEU A 31 14.09 3.13 -5.43
C LEU A 31 13.85 2.82 -6.91
N VAL A 32 13.99 1.55 -7.35
CA VAL A 32 13.74 1.16 -8.75
C VAL A 32 12.31 1.44 -9.19
N CYS A 33 11.38 1.49 -8.23
CA CYS A 33 9.98 1.78 -8.51
C CYS A 33 9.73 3.19 -9.02
N LEU A 34 10.59 4.18 -8.72
CA LEU A 34 10.33 5.56 -9.11
C LEU A 34 10.55 5.81 -10.61
N PRO A 35 11.70 5.43 -11.22
CA PRO A 35 11.82 5.49 -12.68
C PRO A 35 10.80 4.61 -13.42
N TRP A 36 10.40 3.48 -12.82
CA TRP A 36 9.35 2.64 -13.40
C TRP A 36 8.00 3.35 -13.41
N LEU A 37 7.66 4.08 -12.33
CA LEU A 37 6.44 4.90 -12.22
C LEU A 37 6.47 6.09 -13.20
N ASP A 38 7.63 6.73 -13.41
CA ASP A 38 7.81 7.83 -14.38
C ASP A 38 7.43 7.40 -15.81
N ALA A 39 7.60 6.11 -16.15
CA ALA A 39 7.26 5.55 -17.45
C ALA A 39 5.77 5.19 -17.61
N GLN A 40 4.96 5.31 -16.55
CA GLN A 40 3.54 4.94 -16.57
C GLN A 40 2.64 6.15 -16.89
N ALA A 41 1.48 5.89 -17.47
CA ALA A 41 0.47 6.93 -17.69
C ALA A 41 -0.07 7.45 -16.34
N ARG A 42 -0.47 8.73 -16.30
CA ARG A 42 -1.10 9.35 -15.12
C ARG A 42 -2.35 8.57 -14.70
N GLY A 43 -2.50 8.28 -13.39
CA GLY A 43 -3.67 7.58 -12.85
C GLY A 43 -3.88 6.16 -13.41
N SER A 44 -2.81 5.46 -13.78
CA SER A 44 -2.89 4.11 -14.34
C SER A 44 -2.48 3.01 -13.35
N VAL A 45 -1.62 3.32 -12.37
CA VAL A 45 -0.95 2.32 -11.53
C VAL A 45 -1.76 2.00 -10.28
N ILE A 46 -1.97 0.72 -10.02
CA ILE A 46 -2.46 0.22 -8.73
C ILE A 46 -1.28 0.03 -7.79
N TYR A 47 -1.23 0.78 -6.69
CA TYR A 47 -0.24 0.56 -5.64
C TYR A 47 -0.78 -0.41 -4.58
N VAL A 48 0.00 -1.42 -4.20
CA VAL A 48 -0.38 -2.45 -3.25
C VAL A 48 0.65 -2.54 -2.14
N ALA A 49 0.24 -2.31 -0.90
CA ALA A 49 1.10 -2.51 0.27
C ALA A 49 0.26 -2.78 1.54
N PHE A 50 0.66 -3.82 2.29
CA PHE A 50 -0.02 -4.22 3.52
C PHE A 50 0.78 -3.90 4.79
N GLY A 51 1.61 -2.86 4.72
CA GLY A 51 2.39 -2.38 5.85
C GLY A 51 3.48 -3.37 6.29
N SER A 52 4.01 -3.13 7.49
CA SER A 52 5.22 -3.78 7.99
C SER A 52 5.00 -5.11 8.73
N PHE A 53 3.77 -5.44 9.12
CA PHE A 53 3.48 -6.57 10.03
C PHE A 53 2.45 -7.57 9.50
N THR A 54 1.82 -7.29 8.36
CA THR A 54 0.82 -8.18 7.80
C THR A 54 1.47 -9.47 7.29
N VAL A 55 0.84 -10.60 7.60
CA VAL A 55 1.23 -11.94 7.17
C VAL A 55 0.03 -12.53 6.44
N PHE A 56 0.24 -12.98 5.20
CA PHE A 56 -0.80 -13.65 4.42
C PHE A 56 -0.47 -15.14 4.28
N ASP A 57 -1.52 -15.96 4.19
CA ASP A 57 -1.37 -17.33 3.73
C ASP A 57 -1.13 -17.37 2.21
N ALA A 58 -0.70 -18.54 1.72
CA ALA A 58 -0.39 -18.73 0.32
C ALA A 58 -1.59 -18.51 -0.61
N ALA A 59 -2.80 -18.87 -0.16
CA ALA A 59 -4.00 -18.74 -0.97
C ALA A 59 -4.35 -17.27 -1.24
N ARG A 60 -4.32 -16.42 -0.21
CA ARG A 60 -4.60 -14.98 -0.36
C ARG A 60 -3.60 -14.27 -1.26
N ILE A 61 -2.33 -14.67 -1.22
CA ILE A 61 -1.28 -14.14 -2.09
C ILE A 61 -1.51 -14.54 -3.54
N GLN A 62 -1.89 -15.80 -3.78
CA GLN A 62 -2.21 -16.28 -5.11
C GLN A 62 -3.44 -15.55 -5.69
N GLU A 63 -4.52 -15.43 -4.92
CA GLU A 63 -5.73 -14.70 -5.34
C GLU A 63 -5.43 -13.22 -5.63
N LEU A 64 -4.61 -12.57 -4.81
CA LEU A 64 -4.19 -11.19 -5.05
C LEU A 64 -3.37 -11.07 -6.35
N ALA A 65 -2.42 -11.98 -6.57
CA ALA A 65 -1.58 -11.99 -7.76
C ALA A 65 -2.41 -12.19 -9.04
N ASP A 66 -3.32 -13.17 -9.03
CA ASP A 66 -4.20 -13.45 -10.16
C ASP A 66 -5.18 -12.28 -10.39
N GLY A 67 -5.72 -11.71 -9.31
CA GLY A 67 -6.56 -10.51 -9.37
C GLY A 67 -5.84 -9.32 -10.02
N LEU A 68 -4.58 -9.06 -9.66
CA LEU A 68 -3.77 -8.00 -10.25
C LEU A 68 -3.54 -8.21 -11.75
N GLU A 69 -3.19 -9.42 -12.17
CA GLU A 69 -3.04 -9.77 -13.58
C GLU A 69 -4.33 -9.59 -14.37
N LEU A 70 -5.46 -10.04 -13.81
CA LEU A 70 -6.78 -9.93 -14.42
C LEU A 70 -7.24 -8.49 -14.63
N THR A 71 -6.77 -7.54 -13.81
CA THR A 71 -7.08 -6.12 -14.03
C THR A 71 -6.57 -5.59 -15.36
N GLY A 72 -5.50 -6.17 -15.91
CA GLY A 72 -4.80 -5.66 -17.07
C GLY A 72 -4.19 -4.26 -16.89
N ARG A 73 -4.14 -3.74 -15.65
CA ARG A 73 -3.58 -2.42 -15.34
C ARG A 73 -2.15 -2.56 -14.80
N PRO A 74 -1.30 -1.53 -14.98
CA PRO A 74 -0.03 -1.47 -14.29
C PRO A 74 -0.19 -1.55 -12.78
N PHE A 75 0.68 -2.29 -12.09
CA PHE A 75 0.66 -2.35 -10.64
C PHE A 75 2.07 -2.32 -10.05
N LEU A 76 2.18 -1.70 -8.87
CA LEU A 76 3.36 -1.74 -8.02
C LEU A 76 2.98 -2.45 -6.72
N TRP A 77 3.59 -3.59 -6.46
CA TRP A 77 3.33 -4.38 -5.26
C TRP A 77 4.57 -4.39 -4.35
N ALA A 78 4.45 -3.73 -3.20
CA ALA A 78 5.44 -3.80 -2.14
C ALA A 78 5.12 -4.99 -1.21
N VAL A 79 5.93 -6.05 -1.32
CA VAL A 79 5.76 -7.30 -0.58
C VAL A 79 7.12 -7.91 -0.26
N ARG A 80 7.31 -8.31 1.00
CA ARG A 80 8.54 -9.01 1.40
C ARG A 80 8.34 -10.52 1.23
N PRO A 81 9.32 -11.25 0.69
CA PRO A 81 9.21 -12.70 0.50
C PRO A 81 8.99 -13.49 1.79
N ASN A 82 9.35 -12.92 2.95
CA ASN A 82 9.27 -13.58 4.25
C ASN A 82 7.96 -13.33 5.02
N ILE A 83 6.96 -12.65 4.45
CA ILE A 83 5.67 -12.40 5.13
C ILE A 83 4.66 -13.54 4.98
N THR A 84 5.04 -14.65 4.34
CA THR A 84 4.12 -15.70 3.93
C THR A 84 4.56 -17.06 4.44
N ALA A 85 3.71 -17.70 5.24
CA ALA A 85 3.90 -19.12 5.54
C ALA A 85 3.57 -19.93 4.28
N GLY A 86 4.58 -20.55 3.67
CA GLY A 86 4.42 -21.46 2.53
C GLY A 86 4.66 -20.88 1.13
N ILE A 87 4.96 -19.57 1.01
CA ILE A 87 5.45 -18.96 -0.25
C ILE A 87 6.86 -18.44 0.00
N GLY A 88 7.83 -18.91 -0.79
CA GLY A 88 9.23 -18.51 -0.72
C GLY A 88 9.64 -17.58 -1.86
N GLU A 89 10.92 -17.20 -1.88
CA GLU A 89 11.50 -16.31 -2.89
C GLU A 89 11.30 -16.80 -4.32
N ASP A 90 11.42 -18.11 -4.56
CA ASP A 90 11.25 -18.71 -5.89
C ASP A 90 9.89 -18.41 -6.53
N TRP A 91 8.83 -18.36 -5.72
CA TRP A 91 7.49 -18.02 -6.20
C TRP A 91 7.42 -16.55 -6.61
N PHE A 92 7.97 -15.64 -5.81
CA PHE A 92 8.04 -14.22 -6.15
C PHE A 92 8.92 -13.97 -7.38
N ASP A 93 10.00 -14.72 -7.55
CA ASP A 93 10.85 -14.66 -8.74
C ASP A 93 10.15 -15.19 -10.01
N ALA A 94 9.37 -16.25 -9.89
CA ALA A 94 8.51 -16.72 -10.96
C ALA A 94 7.43 -15.68 -11.31
N PHE A 95 6.80 -15.09 -10.29
CA PHE A 95 5.77 -14.06 -10.47
C PHE A 95 6.33 -12.79 -11.11
N LYS A 96 7.49 -12.29 -10.65
CA LYS A 96 8.18 -11.13 -11.25
C LYS A 96 8.45 -11.33 -12.74
N ARG A 97 8.92 -12.52 -13.15
CA ARG A 97 9.11 -12.86 -14.57
C ARG A 97 7.79 -12.92 -15.34
N ARG A 98 6.74 -13.49 -14.73
CA ARG A 98 5.41 -13.61 -15.33
C ARG A 98 4.77 -12.25 -15.64
N VAL A 99 5.03 -11.24 -14.80
CA VAL A 99 4.41 -9.91 -14.91
C VAL A 99 5.36 -8.84 -15.45
N GLU A 100 6.53 -9.23 -15.97
CA GLU A 100 7.51 -8.32 -16.55
C GLU A 100 6.86 -7.41 -17.62
N GLY A 101 7.11 -6.10 -17.52
CA GLY A 101 6.52 -5.09 -18.39
C GLY A 101 5.06 -4.72 -18.07
N LYS A 102 4.38 -5.45 -17.18
CA LYS A 102 3.01 -5.16 -16.73
C LYS A 102 2.92 -4.75 -15.27
N GLY A 103 3.78 -5.28 -14.42
CA GLY A 103 3.81 -4.96 -13.00
C GLY A 103 5.23 -4.92 -12.46
N LEU A 104 5.38 -4.31 -11.30
CA LEU A 104 6.63 -4.26 -10.56
C LEU A 104 6.40 -4.76 -9.13
N VAL A 105 7.26 -5.68 -8.69
CA VAL A 105 7.23 -6.23 -7.32
C VAL A 105 8.53 -5.88 -6.63
N VAL A 106 8.44 -5.20 -5.49
CA VAL A 106 9.59 -4.73 -4.71
C VAL A 106 9.47 -5.19 -3.26
N GLY A 107 10.60 -5.41 -2.59
CA GLY A 107 10.61 -5.79 -1.18
C GLY A 107 10.07 -4.69 -0.26
N TRP A 108 10.44 -3.44 -0.54
CA TRP A 108 10.04 -2.28 0.24
C TRP A 108 10.04 -1.03 -0.64
N ALA A 109 8.94 -0.28 -0.69
CA ALA A 109 8.84 0.91 -1.52
C ALA A 109 8.96 2.20 -0.67
N PRO A 110 9.48 3.30 -1.23
CA PRO A 110 9.39 4.62 -0.63
C PRO A 110 7.94 5.13 -0.69
N GLN A 111 7.08 4.60 0.19
CA GLN A 111 5.61 4.70 0.09
C GLN A 111 5.10 6.14 -0.08
N GLN A 112 5.63 7.10 0.68
CA GLN A 112 5.26 8.52 0.55
C GLN A 112 5.56 9.06 -0.87
N ARG A 113 6.73 8.70 -1.44
CA ARG A 113 7.10 9.08 -2.82
C ARG A 113 6.28 8.36 -3.87
N VAL A 114 5.88 7.12 -3.61
CA VAL A 114 4.97 6.38 -4.48
C VAL A 114 3.58 7.01 -4.46
N LEU A 115 3.00 7.29 -3.30
CA LEU A 115 1.65 7.83 -3.15
C LEU A 115 1.53 9.27 -3.68
N SER A 116 2.61 10.06 -3.61
CA SER A 116 2.69 11.38 -4.24
C SER A 116 2.86 11.33 -5.77
N HIS A 117 3.17 10.16 -6.35
CA HIS A 117 3.47 10.05 -7.76
C HIS A 117 2.19 10.10 -8.62
N PRO A 118 2.14 10.94 -9.68
CA PRO A 118 0.93 11.14 -10.49
C PRO A 118 0.44 9.90 -11.24
N ALA A 119 1.30 8.90 -11.44
CA ALA A 119 0.91 7.64 -12.07
C ALA A 119 -0.01 6.78 -11.18
N VAL A 120 0.02 6.95 -9.85
CA VAL A 120 -0.78 6.14 -8.93
C VAL A 120 -2.26 6.51 -9.06
N ALA A 121 -3.08 5.49 -9.28
CA ALA A 121 -4.52 5.58 -9.46
C ALA A 121 -5.28 5.30 -8.16
N CYS A 122 -4.83 4.29 -7.41
CA CYS A 122 -5.43 3.86 -6.16
C CYS A 122 -4.43 3.08 -5.31
N PHE A 123 -4.76 2.93 -4.03
CA PHE A 123 -3.95 2.23 -3.03
C PHE A 123 -4.72 1.06 -2.41
N VAL A 124 -4.30 -0.16 -2.71
CA VAL A 124 -4.71 -1.37 -2.00
C VAL A 124 -3.94 -1.45 -0.68
N SER A 125 -4.66 -1.29 0.42
CA SER A 125 -4.05 -1.07 1.73
C SER A 125 -4.69 -1.89 2.83
N HIS A 126 -3.86 -2.33 3.76
CA HIS A 126 -4.28 -2.86 5.06
C HIS A 126 -4.93 -1.84 6.00
N CYS A 127 -5.01 -0.55 5.63
CA CYS A 127 -5.63 0.51 6.45
C CYS A 127 -4.93 0.77 7.79
N GLY A 128 -3.62 0.52 7.89
CA GLY A 128 -2.84 1.05 9.02
C GLY A 128 -2.87 2.58 9.04
N TRP A 129 -2.83 3.19 10.22
CA TRP A 129 -3.07 4.63 10.37
C TRP A 129 -2.07 5.50 9.58
N ASN A 130 -0.77 5.18 9.61
CA ASN A 130 0.25 5.92 8.85
C ASN A 130 0.00 5.84 7.34
N SER A 131 -0.19 4.64 6.79
CA SER A 131 -0.53 4.43 5.38
C SER A 131 -1.82 5.15 4.97
N THR A 132 -2.79 5.22 5.89
CA THR A 132 -4.04 5.94 5.67
C THR A 132 -3.78 7.45 5.56
N MET A 133 -3.03 8.03 6.49
CA MET A 133 -2.67 9.45 6.47
C MET A 133 -1.87 9.83 5.21
N GLU A 134 -0.86 9.03 4.84
CA GLU A 134 -0.04 9.26 3.65
C GLU A 134 -0.88 9.21 2.36
N GLY A 135 -1.78 8.23 2.23
CA GLY A 135 -2.65 8.13 1.04
C GLY A 135 -3.68 9.25 0.98
N MET A 136 -4.24 9.64 2.13
CA MET A 136 -5.18 10.76 2.22
C MET A 136 -4.53 12.09 1.86
N LEU A 137 -3.31 12.35 2.35
CA LEU A 137 -2.61 13.61 2.07
C LEU A 137 -2.37 13.80 0.56
N HIS A 138 -2.10 12.71 -0.14
CA HIS A 138 -1.86 12.72 -1.59
C HIS A 138 -3.14 12.51 -2.43
N GLY A 139 -4.31 12.44 -1.80
CA GLY A 139 -5.59 12.30 -2.49
C GLY A 139 -5.75 10.98 -3.25
N VAL A 140 -5.09 9.91 -2.80
CA VAL A 140 -5.14 8.59 -3.44
C VAL A 140 -6.32 7.80 -2.87
N PRO A 141 -7.27 7.33 -3.72
CA PRO A 141 -8.40 6.53 -3.24
C PRO A 141 -7.96 5.12 -2.82
N PHE A 142 -8.67 4.56 -1.84
CA PHE A 142 -8.30 3.29 -1.22
C PHE A 142 -9.14 2.11 -1.70
N LEU A 143 -8.49 0.96 -1.85
CA LEU A 143 -9.12 -0.35 -1.75
C LEU A 143 -8.71 -0.97 -0.41
N CYS A 144 -9.64 -0.98 0.53
CA CYS A 144 -9.40 -1.34 1.91
C CYS A 144 -9.50 -2.84 2.14
N TRP A 145 -8.41 -3.44 2.61
CA TRP A 145 -8.33 -4.85 2.96
C TRP A 145 -7.58 -5.03 4.29
N PRO A 146 -8.23 -4.72 5.43
CA PRO A 146 -7.61 -4.75 6.75
C PRO A 146 -7.26 -6.17 7.19
N TYR A 147 -6.27 -6.26 8.09
CA TYR A 147 -5.76 -7.50 8.65
C TYR A 147 -5.99 -7.61 10.17
N PHE A 148 -5.62 -6.59 10.96
CA PHE A 148 -5.66 -6.67 12.43
C PHE A 148 -5.80 -5.29 13.12
N ALA A 149 -5.99 -5.32 14.45
CA ALA A 149 -6.00 -4.14 15.32
C ALA A 149 -7.00 -3.06 14.88
N ASP A 150 -6.55 -1.80 14.83
CA ASP A 150 -7.32 -0.61 14.49
C ASP A 150 -7.68 -0.52 13.00
N GLN A 151 -7.13 -1.37 12.15
CA GLN A 151 -7.30 -1.31 10.69
C GLN A 151 -8.76 -1.43 10.25
N PHE A 152 -9.58 -2.21 10.96
CA PHE A 152 -11.01 -2.33 10.68
C PHE A 152 -11.77 -1.04 11.01
N ALA A 153 -11.38 -0.36 12.09
CA ALA A 153 -11.93 0.95 12.43
C ALA A 153 -11.51 2.00 11.40
N ASN A 154 -10.22 2.01 11.03
CA ASN A 154 -9.68 2.91 10.01
C ASN A 154 -10.37 2.69 8.65
N GLN A 155 -10.58 1.44 8.23
CA GLN A 155 -11.39 1.11 7.05
C GLN A 155 -12.79 1.73 7.14
N SER A 156 -13.46 1.62 8.29
CA SER A 156 -14.80 2.21 8.45
C SER A 156 -14.77 3.73 8.26
N TYR A 157 -13.74 4.41 8.76
CA TYR A 157 -13.56 5.84 8.48
C TYR A 157 -13.34 6.11 7.00
N ILE A 158 -12.43 5.39 6.35
CA ILE A 158 -12.13 5.55 4.92
C ILE A 158 -13.38 5.35 4.05
N CYS A 159 -14.11 4.26 4.27
CA CYS A 159 -15.24 3.88 3.43
C CYS A 159 -16.53 4.62 3.79
N ASN A 160 -16.87 4.72 5.07
CA ASN A 160 -18.21 5.13 5.51
C ASN A 160 -18.29 6.59 5.97
N VAL A 161 -17.16 7.17 6.40
CA VAL A 161 -17.12 8.55 6.93
C VAL A 161 -16.55 9.51 5.90
N TRP A 162 -15.37 9.20 5.37
CA TRP A 162 -14.67 10.07 4.41
C TRP A 162 -15.07 9.80 2.97
N GLY A 163 -15.56 8.59 2.66
CA GLY A 163 -15.97 8.22 1.31
C GLY A 163 -14.81 8.21 0.30
N THR A 164 -13.58 7.95 0.77
CA THR A 164 -12.35 8.00 -0.04
C THR A 164 -11.88 6.61 -0.48
N GLY A 165 -12.64 5.56 -0.20
CA GLY A 165 -12.30 4.21 -0.62
C GLY A 165 -13.43 3.20 -0.48
N VAL A 166 -13.20 2.01 -1.00
CA VAL A 166 -14.14 0.87 -0.94
C VAL A 166 -13.48 -0.32 -0.24
N LYS A 167 -14.28 -1.19 0.36
CA LYS A 167 -13.77 -2.40 1.02
C LYS A 167 -13.72 -3.60 0.09
N VAL A 168 -12.70 -4.43 0.22
CA VAL A 168 -12.71 -5.78 -0.33
C VAL A 168 -13.70 -6.60 0.47
N HIS A 169 -14.64 -7.23 -0.23
CA HIS A 169 -15.54 -8.22 0.37
C HIS A 169 -14.88 -9.59 0.20
N ALA A 170 -14.51 -10.21 1.32
CA ALA A 170 -14.03 -11.59 1.38
C ALA A 170 -15.17 -12.51 1.85
#